data_AF-A0A5M9GT43-F1
#
_entry.id   AF-A0A5M9GT43-F1
#
_cell.length_a   1.000
_cell.length_b   1.000
_cell.length_c   1.000
_cell.angle_alpha   90.00
_cell.angle_beta   90.00
_cell.angle_gamma   90.00
#
_symmetry.space_group_name_H-M   'P 1'
#
loop_
_entity.id
_entity.type
_entity.pdbx_description
1 polymer ?
#
loop_
_entity_poly.entity_id
_entity_poly.type
_entity_poly.pdbx_seq_one_letter_code
_entity_poly.pdbx_strand_id
1 'polypeptide(L)' 'MDLIEYQVLLPNKFWDLAKNKEELKQMIEQYFKGSYPHYKIKKIIRSGESHIAICERKWLI' A
#
# COMPACT_ATOMS: atom_id res chain seq x y z
N MET A 1 3.35 20.17 -11.58
CA MET A 1 3.91 18.82 -11.39
C MET A 1 2.75 17.88 -11.19
N ASP A 2 2.44 17.06 -12.18
CA ASP A 2 1.40 16.04 -12.05
C ASP A 2 1.90 14.97 -11.06
N LEU A 3 1.24 14.86 -9.91
CA LEU A 3 1.48 13.78 -8.96
C LEU A 3 1.02 12.49 -9.64
N ILE A 4 1.97 11.74 -10.21
CA ILE A 4 1.68 10.44 -10.82
C ILE A 4 1.22 9.50 -9.71
N GLU A 5 -0.04 9.11 -9.76
CA GLU A 5 -0.61 8.11 -8.86
C GLU A 5 -0.28 6.71 -9.39
N TYR A 6 0.26 5.88 -8.50
CA TYR A 6 0.60 4.48 -8.76
C TYR A 6 -0.37 3.58 -8.01
N GLN A 7 -0.73 2.46 -8.63
CA GLN A 7 -1.55 1.43 -8.00
C GLN A 7 -0.66 0.23 -7.65
N VAL A 8 -0.70 -0.19 -6.39
CA VAL A 8 0.03 -1.36 -5.90
C VAL A 8 -0.99 -2.37 -5.40
N LEU A 9 -1.00 -3.56 -6.00
CA LEU A 9 -1.81 -4.68 -5.52
C LEU A 9 -1.24 -5.18 -4.19
N LEU A 10 -2.10 -5.28 -3.18
CA LEU A 10 -1.73 -5.75 -1.85
C LEU A 10 -2.03 -7.24 -1.73
N PRO A 11 -1.11 -8.03 -1.15
CA PRO A 11 -1.37 -9.43 -0.84
C PRO A 11 -2.62 -9.58 0.05
N ASN A 12 -3.61 -10.33 -0.42
CA ASN A 12 -4.82 -10.62 0.34
C ASN A 12 -4.53 -11.31 1.69
N LYS A 13 -3.42 -12.06 1.76
CA LYS A 13 -2.92 -12.70 2.98
C LYS A 13 -2.78 -11.73 4.17
N PHE A 14 -2.59 -10.44 3.93
CA PHE A 14 -2.55 -9.46 5.02
C PHE A 14 -3.89 -9.38 5.77
N TRP A 15 -5.01 -9.44 5.06
CA TRP A 15 -6.34 -9.43 5.66
C TRP A 15 -6.70 -10.76 6.32
N ASP A 16 -6.16 -11.87 5.82
CA ASP A 16 -6.37 -13.19 6.42
C ASP A 16 -5.58 -13.37 7.73
N LEU A 17 -4.40 -12.74 7.83
CA LEU A 17 -3.49 -12.89 8.98
C LEU A 17 -3.67 -11.82 10.06
N ALA A 18 -4.02 -10.59 9.68
CA ALA A 18 -4.12 -9.51 10.64
C ALA A 18 -5.31 -9.70 11.59
N LYS A 19 -5.05 -9.69 12.90
CA LYS A 19 -6.08 -9.86 13.93
C LYS A 19 -6.89 -8.58 14.15
N ASN A 20 -6.33 -7.44 13.75
CA ASN A 20 -6.97 -6.13 13.88
C ASN A 20 -6.39 -5.15 12.85
N LYS A 21 -6.99 -3.95 12.79
CA LYS A 21 -6.61 -2.90 11.84
C LYS A 21 -5.19 -2.36 12.06
N GLU A 22 -4.71 -2.32 13.31
CA GLU A 22 -3.37 -1.83 13.66
C GLU A 22 -2.29 -2.77 13.08
N GLU A 23 -2.48 -4.08 13.28
CA GLU A 23 -1.60 -5.12 12.75
C GLU A 23 -1.59 -5.12 11.22
N LEU A 24 -2.76 -5.01 10.60
CA LEU A 24 -2.87 -4.89 9.13
C LEU A 24 -2.07 -3.69 8.61
N LYS A 25 -2.17 -2.53 9.28
CA LYS A 25 -1.42 -1.33 8.93
C LYS A 25 0.08 -1.58 9.03
N GLN A 26 0.55 -2.18 10.12
CA GLN A 26 1.98 -2.49 10.30
C GLN A 26 2.50 -3.46 9.22
N MET A 27 1.73 -4.48 8.87
CA MET A 27 2.10 -5.43 7.80
C MET A 27 2.26 -4.71 6.45
N ILE A 28 1.32 -3.84 6.10
CA ILE A 28 1.38 -3.05 4.87
C ILE A 28 2.57 -2.09 4.90
N GLU A 29 2.82 -1.40 6.01
CA GLU A 29 3.98 -0.49 6.13
C GLU A 29 5.31 -1.22 5.97
N GLN A 30 5.47 -2.41 6.56
CA GLN A 30 6.67 -3.23 6.40
C GLN A 30 6.87 -3.68 4.95
N TYR A 31 5.78 -4.11 4.29
CA TYR A 31 5.80 -4.47 2.88
C TYR A 31 6.28 -3.33 1.98
N PHE A 32 5.76 -2.11 2.22
CA PHE A 32 6.18 -0.91 1.49
C PHE A 32 7.62 -0.50 1.77
N LYS A 33 8.08 -0.62 3.01
CA LYS A 33 9.47 -0.27 3.36
C LYS A 33 10.50 -1.12 2.58
N GLY A 34 10.21 -2.40 2.35
CA GLY A 34 11.10 -3.30 1.61
C GLY A 34 10.97 -3.17 0.09
N SER A 35 9.74 -3.08 -0.42
CA SER A 35 9.48 -3.22 -1.86
C SER A 35 9.26 -1.87 -2.58
N TYR A 36 8.92 -0.82 -1.83
CA TYR A 36 8.50 0.48 -2.38
C TYR A 36 9.02 1.67 -1.54
N PRO A 37 10.35 1.82 -1.36
CA PRO A 37 10.95 2.77 -0.41
C PRO A 37 10.63 4.25 -0.68
N HIS A 38 10.24 4.61 -1.90
CA HIS A 38 9.91 6.00 -2.31
C HIS A 38 8.41 6.24 -2.51
N TYR A 39 7.58 5.26 -2.15
CA TYR A 39 6.14 5.33 -2.32
C TYR A 39 5.51 5.81 -1.03
N LYS A 40 4.61 6.78 -1.15
CA LYS A 40 3.73 7.21 -0.06
C LYS A 40 2.33 6.72 -0.35
N ILE A 41 1.79 5.88 0.52
CA ILE A 41 0.39 5.44 0.42
C ILE A 41 -0.52 6.63 0.70
N LYS A 42 -1.43 6.93 -0.23
CA LYS A 42 -2.50 7.92 -0.05
C LYS A 42 -3.76 7.28 0.53
N LYS A 43 -4.19 6.18 -0.07
CA LYS A 43 -5.39 5.44 0.31
C LYS A 43 -5.29 3.99 -0.13
N ILE A 44 -6.06 3.14 0.54
CA ILE A 44 -6.27 1.75 0.15
C ILE A 44 -7.72 1.61 -0.26
N ILE A 45 -7.95 1.04 -1.43
CA ILE A 45 -9.28 0.77 -1.97
C ILE A 45 -9.46 -0.73 -2.15
N ARG A 46 -10.70 -1.21 -2.10
CA ARG A 46 -11.05 -2.58 -2.47
C ARG A 46 -11.61 -2.58 -3.88
N SER A 47 -11.09 -3.47 -4.72
CA SER A 47 -11.57 -3.70 -6.09
C SER A 47 -11.90 -5.18 -6.23
N GLY A 48 -13.19 -5.50 -6.10
CA GLY A 48 -13.66 -6.88 -6.00
C GLY A 48 -13.08 -7.61 -4.78
N GLU A 49 -12.35 -8.70 -5.04
CA GLU A 49 -11.65 -9.50 -4.02
C GLU A 49 -10.22 -9.01 -3.73
N SER A 50 -9.76 -7.97 -4.43
CA SER A 50 -8.40 -7.45 -4.30
C SER A 50 -8.36 -6.14 -3.51
N HIS A 51 -7.25 -5.91 -2.84
CA HIS A 51 -6.95 -4.66 -2.15
C HIS A 51 -5.84 -3.91 -2.88
N ILE A 52 -6.05 -2.63 -3.17
CA ILE A 52 -5.13 -1.80 -3.96
C ILE A 52 -4.74 -0.58 -3.16
N ALA A 53 -3.43 -0.37 -2.98
CA ALA A 53 -2.89 0.89 -2.46
C ALA A 53 -2.68 1.88 -3.61
N ILE A 54 -3.31 3.04 -3.50
CA ILE A 54 -3.04 4.21 -4.34
C ILE A 54 -1.92 5.00 -3.68
N CYS A 55 -0.84 5.20 -4.42
CA CYS A 55 0.42 5.73 -3.92
C CYS A 55 0.92 6.88 -4.76
N GLU A 56 1.67 7.78 -4.17
CA GLU A 56 2.50 8.75 -4.89
C GLU A 56 3.95 8.35 -4.76
N ARG A 57 4.68 8.36 -5.88
CA ARG A 57 6.13 8.25 -5.84
C ARG A 57 6.73 9.64 -5.80
N LYS A 58 7.45 9.95 -4.72
CA LYS A 58 8.31 11.13 -4.72
C LYS A 58 9.55 10.79 -5.53
N TRP A 59 9.69 11.41 -6.69
CA TRP A 59 10.98 11.47 -7.35
C TRP A 59 11.90 12.29 -6.46
N LEU A 60 13.00 11.69 -6.01
CA LEU A 60 14.12 12.44 -5.44
C LEU A 60 14.74 13.20 -6.62
N ILE A 61 14.43 14.48 -6.72
CA ILE A 61 15.07 15.44 -7.63
C ILE A 61 16.07 16.22 -6.80
#